data_AF-A0A1F2UH49-F1
#
_entry.id   AF-A0A1F2UH49-F1
#
_cell.length_a   1.000
_cell.length_b   1.000
_cell.length_c   1.000
_cell.angle_alpha   90.00
_cell.angle_beta   90.00
_cell.angle_gamma   90.00
#
_symmetry.space_group_name_H-M   'P 1'
#
loop_
_entity.id
_entity.type
_entity.pdbx_description
1 polymer ?
#
loop_
_entity_poly.entity_id
_entity_poly.type
_entity_poly.pdbx_seq_one_letter_code
_entity_poly.pdbx_strand_id
1 'polypeptide(L)' 'MMTCKEVSTLMSMGGPADARWRVRLAVRLHLSMCRHCRAFKRQLEALTKTARTLSASLDADLPKDFEATLSKSLHRKP' A
#
# COMPACT_ATOMS: atom_id res chain seq x y z
N MET A 1 -4.14 14.48 -20.11
CA MET A 1 -5.32 13.77 -19.57
C MET A 1 -4.84 12.51 -18.91
N MET A 2 -4.95 12.39 -17.59
CA MET A 2 -4.54 11.19 -16.87
C MET A 2 -5.69 10.18 -16.95
N THR A 3 -5.42 8.98 -17.42
CA THR A 3 -6.42 7.94 -17.65
C THR A 3 -6.77 7.20 -16.35
N CYS A 4 -7.96 6.62 -16.28
CA CYS A 4 -8.36 5.76 -15.16
C CYS A 4 -7.36 4.63 -14.90
N LYS A 5 -6.77 4.06 -15.99
CA LYS A 5 -5.77 3.01 -15.92
C LYS A 5 -4.50 3.49 -15.21
N GLU A 6 -3.93 4.62 -15.65
CA GLU A 6 -2.74 5.20 -15.02
C GLU A 6 -2.96 5.51 -13.54
N VAL A 7 -4.13 6.07 -13.19
CA VAL A 7 -4.48 6.34 -11.79
C VAL A 7 -4.57 5.03 -11.00
N SER A 8 -5.24 4.00 -11.52
CA SER A 8 -5.33 2.70 -10.82
C SER A 8 -3.97 2.03 -10.64
N THR A 9 -3.11 2.04 -11.66
CA THR A 9 -1.76 1.46 -11.59
C THR A 9 -0.91 2.19 -10.56
N LEU A 10 -0.93 3.53 -10.58
CA LEU A 10 -0.20 4.34 -9.61
C LEU A 10 -0.69 4.11 -8.17
N MET A 11 -2.00 3.94 -7.97
CA MET A 11 -2.57 3.63 -6.65
C MET A 11 -2.13 2.24 -6.17
N SER A 12 -2.09 1.24 -7.04
CA SER A 12 -1.67 -0.13 -6.67
C SER A 12 -0.18 -0.26 -6.37
N MET A 13 0.67 0.60 -6.93
CA MET A 13 2.14 0.55 -6.71
C MET A 13 2.61 1.21 -5.40
N GLY A 14 1.70 1.69 -4.54
CA GLY A 14 2.06 2.36 -3.28
C GLY A 14 1.69 3.84 -3.22
N GLY A 15 1.03 4.36 -4.26
CA GLY A 15 0.44 5.70 -4.27
C GLY A 15 1.43 6.83 -4.63
N PRO A 16 0.95 8.09 -4.65
CA PRO A 16 1.69 9.22 -5.22
C PRO A 16 2.66 9.86 -4.20
N ALA A 17 3.07 9.13 -3.15
CA ALA A 17 3.94 9.67 -2.11
C ALA A 17 5.34 10.01 -2.66
N ASP A 18 5.90 9.14 -3.50
CA ASP A 18 7.16 9.35 -4.24
C ASP A 18 6.98 10.05 -5.60
N ALA A 19 5.74 10.37 -5.99
CA ALA A 19 5.48 10.99 -7.28
C ALA A 19 5.71 12.51 -7.22
N ARG A 20 6.29 13.06 -8.30
CA ARG A 20 6.41 14.51 -8.54
C ARG A 20 5.07 15.20 -8.20
N TRP A 21 5.11 16.33 -7.49
CA TRP A 21 3.94 17.08 -7.01
C TRP A 21 2.83 17.29 -8.08
N ARG A 22 3.21 17.47 -9.34
CA ARG A 22 2.30 17.56 -10.50
C ARG A 22 1.41 16.32 -10.67
N VAL A 23 1.98 15.13 -10.52
CA VAL A 23 1.25 13.85 -10.60
C VAL A 23 0.27 13.74 -9.44
N ARG A 24 0.68 14.18 -8.24
CA ARG A 24 -0.18 14.19 -7.06
C ARG A 24 -1.40 15.11 -7.25
N LEU A 25 -1.22 16.26 -7.90
CA LEU A 25 -2.30 17.18 -8.26
C LEU A 25 -3.23 16.58 -9.34
N ALA A 26 -2.66 15.99 -10.39
CA ALA A 26 -3.42 15.36 -11.47
C ALA A 26 -4.29 14.20 -10.97
N VAL A 27 -3.77 13.37 -10.08
CA VAL A 27 -4.51 12.28 -9.44
C VAL A 27 -5.65 12.82 -8.59
N ARG A 28 -5.42 13.86 -7.77
CA ARG A 28 -6.50 14.50 -6.98
C ARG A 28 -7.61 15.04 -7.87
N LEU A 29 -7.25 15.72 -8.96
CA LEU A 29 -8.21 16.25 -9.92
C LEU A 29 -9.00 15.12 -10.57
N HIS A 30 -8.35 14.03 -10.98
CA HIS A 30 -9.03 12.87 -11.53
C HIS A 30 -10.00 12.21 -10.52
N LEU A 31 -9.58 12.02 -9.27
CA LEU A 31 -10.43 11.51 -8.17
C LEU A 31 -11.61 12.43 -7.84
N SER A 32 -11.48 13.73 -8.11
CA SER A 32 -12.57 14.69 -7.93
C SER A 32 -13.67 14.51 -8.98
N MET A 33 -13.31 14.10 -10.21
CA MET A 33 -14.22 13.98 -11.35
C MET A 33 -14.70 12.54 -11.59
N CYS A 34 -13.89 11.53 -11.25
CA CYS A 34 -14.17 10.13 -11.53
C CYS A 34 -14.65 9.37 -10.28
N ARG A 35 -15.94 8.99 -10.30
CA ARG A 35 -16.57 8.15 -9.27
C ARG A 35 -15.85 6.80 -9.07
N HIS A 36 -15.48 6.13 -10.15
CA HIS A 36 -14.91 4.78 -10.10
C HIS A 36 -13.54 4.79 -9.42
N CYS A 37 -12.66 5.70 -9.82
CA CYS A 37 -11.34 5.83 -9.18
C CYS A 37 -11.46 6.23 -7.71
N ARG A 38 -12.47 7.01 -7.33
CA ARG A 38 -12.74 7.34 -5.93
C ARG A 38 -13.18 6.11 -5.13
N ALA A 39 -14.06 5.27 -5.68
CA ALA A 39 -14.47 4.02 -5.04
C ALA A 39 -13.29 3.05 -4.90
N PHE A 40 -12.49 2.88 -5.96
CA PHE A 40 -11.30 2.04 -5.94
C PHE A 40 -10.29 2.48 -4.87
N LYS A 41 -10.02 3.79 -4.79
CA LYS A 41 -9.16 4.34 -3.73
C LYS A 41 -9.65 3.99 -2.33
N ARG A 42 -10.96 4.10 -2.07
CA ARG A 42 -11.56 3.75 -0.77
C ARG A 42 -11.41 2.26 -0.46
N GLN A 43 -11.56 1.38 -1.45
CA GLN A 43 -11.33 -0.07 -1.28
C GLN A 43 -9.87 -0.37 -0.93
N LEU A 44 -8.92 0.27 -1.61
CA LEU A 44 -7.50 0.15 -1.31
C LEU A 44 -7.15 0.67 0.08
N GLU A 45 -7.69 1.82 0.50
CA GLU A 45 -7.50 2.36 1.84
C GLU A 45 -8.07 1.43 2.93
N ALA A 46 -9.22 0.80 2.67
CA ALA A 46 -9.79 -0.19 3.57
C ALA A 46 -8.89 -1.43 3.70
N LEU A 47 -8.42 -1.98 2.57
CA LEU A 47 -7.51 -3.13 2.53
C LEU A 47 -6.18 -2.85 3.20
N THR A 48 -5.58 -1.68 2.96
CA THR A 48 -4.31 -1.30 3.61
C THR A 48 -4.49 -1.06 5.10
N LYS A 49 -5.62 -0.51 5.53
CA LYS A 49 -5.93 -0.36 6.96
C LYS A 49 -6.09 -1.71 7.65
N THR A 50 -6.86 -2.62 7.07
CA THR A 50 -7.03 -3.97 7.65
C THR A 50 -5.73 -4.75 7.63
N ALA A 51 -4.94 -4.67 6.56
CA ALA A 51 -3.62 -5.30 6.48
C ALA A 51 -2.67 -4.77 7.56
N ARG A 52 -2.65 -3.46 7.82
CA ARG A 52 -1.84 -2.85 8.89
C ARG A 52 -2.31 -3.24 10.28
N THR A 53 -3.62 -3.33 10.51
CA THR A 53 -4.15 -3.79 11.79
C THR A 53 -3.80 -5.25 12.01
N LEU A 54 -3.96 -6.10 10.99
CA LEU A 54 -3.60 -7.50 11.07
C LEU A 54 -2.09 -7.69 11.29
N SER A 55 -1.24 -6.93 10.58
CA SER A 55 0.21 -6.99 10.78
C SER A 55 0.59 -6.57 12.19
N ALA A 56 0.00 -5.48 12.72
CA ALA A 56 0.26 -5.04 14.09
C ALA A 56 -0.19 -6.07 15.14
N SER A 57 -1.31 -6.79 14.90
CA SER A 57 -1.75 -7.89 15.75
C SER A 57 -0.80 -9.09 15.67
N LEU A 58 -0.36 -9.46 14.47
CA LEU A 58 0.62 -10.54 14.27
C LEU A 58 1.97 -10.21 14.93
N ASP A 59 2.44 -8.97 14.79
CA ASP A 59 3.68 -8.50 15.43
C ASP A 59 3.56 -8.49 16.96
N ALA A 60 2.37 -8.22 17.50
CA ALA A 60 2.11 -8.28 18.94
C ALA A 60 2.11 -9.72 19.49
N ASP A 61 1.64 -10.68 18.70
CA ASP A 61 1.64 -12.11 19.05
C ASP A 61 2.96 -12.81 18.70
N LEU A 62 3.85 -12.16 17.94
CA LEU A 62 5.13 -12.71 17.55
C LEU A 62 6.09 -12.77 18.75
N PRO A 63 6.73 -13.93 19.02
CA PRO A 63 7.80 -14.01 19.99
C PRO A 63 8.88 -12.98 19.66
N LYS A 64 9.38 -12.23 20.66
CA LYS A 64 10.39 -11.16 20.45
C LYS A 64 11.70 -11.67 19.83
N ASP A 65 11.93 -12.98 19.90
CA ASP A 65 13.04 -13.74 19.35
C ASP A 65 12.75 -14.33 17.95
N PHE A 66 11.59 -14.04 17.37
CA PHE A 66 11.20 -14.51 16.03
C PHE A 66 12.16 -14.01 14.96
N GLU A 67 12.49 -12.71 14.93
CA GLU A 67 13.48 -12.17 13.98
C GLU A 67 14.86 -12.82 14.13
N ALA A 68 15.29 -13.08 15.37
CA ALA A 68 16.56 -13.75 15.66
C ALA A 68 16.56 -15.22 15.19
N THR A 69 15.41 -15.89 15.27
CA THR A 69 15.23 -17.27 14.84
C THR A 69 15.14 -17.38 13.31
N LEU A 70 14.45 -16.43 12.67
CA LEU A 70 14.26 -16.36 11.23
C LEU A 70 15.59 -16.01 10.52
N SER A 71 16.33 -15.05 11.07
CA SER A 71 17.67 -14.70 10.59
C SER A 71 18.65 -15.87 10.72
N LYS A 72 18.66 -16.59 11.86
CA LYS A 72 19.45 -17.84 11.99
C LYS A 72 19.06 -18.90 10.97
N SER A 73 17.77 -19.06 10.68
CA SER A 73 17.28 -20.06 9.73
C SER A 73 17.57 -19.68 8.27
N LEU A 74 17.54 -18.40 7.92
CA LEU A 74 17.92 -17.90 6.59
C LEU A 74 19.43 -17.97 6.33
N HIS A 75 20.27 -17.77 7.36
CA HIS A 75 21.72 -17.96 7.27
C HIS A 75 22.13 -19.43 7.38
N ARG A 76 21.26 -20.30 7.90
CA ARG A 76 21.39 -21.76 7.83
C ARG A 76 20.88 -22.25 6.48
N LYS A 77 21.45 -21.73 5.39
CA LYS A 77 21.37 -22.39 4.09
C LYS A 77 22.53 -23.40 4.03
N PRO A 78 22.31 -24.66 3.61
CA PRO A 78 23.39 -25.63 3.43
C PRO A 78 24.42 -25.16 2.39
#